data_AF-A0A2P6PMT0-F1
#
_entry.id   AF-A0A2P6PMT0-F1
#
_cell.length_a   1.000
_cell.length_b   1.000
_cell.length_c   1.000
_cell.angle_alpha   90.00
_cell.angle_beta   90.00
_cell.angle_gamma   90.00
#
_symmetry.space_group_name_H-M   'P 1'
#
loop_
_entity.id
_entity.type
_entity.pdbx_description
1 polymer ?
#
loop_
_entity_poly.entity_id
_entity_poly.type
_entity_poly.pdbx_seq_one_letter_code
_entity_poly.pdbx_strand_id
1 'polypeptide(L)' 'MAMSCTDGKGVMDNGKYVRYKPKQVVEALESLYHECSKPSSIRRQQLIKEYPILSNIEPSQIKVWFQNRRCKEN' A
#
# COMPACT_ATOMS: atom_id res chain seq x y z
N MET A 1 -15.83 18.75 2.66
CA MET A 1 -14.56 18.95 3.39
C MET A 1 -13.56 17.98 2.79
N ALA A 2 -12.83 18.47 1.79
CA ALA A 2 -11.43 18.93 1.92
C ALA A 2 -10.49 17.73 2.00
N MET A 3 -9.87 17.46 0.85
CA MET A 3 -8.64 16.68 0.74
C MET A 3 -7.63 17.19 1.76
N SER A 4 -7.09 16.29 2.57
CA SER A 4 -5.88 16.56 3.34
C SER A 4 -4.85 15.53 2.90
N CYS A 5 -4.08 15.94 1.89
CA CYS A 5 -2.79 15.35 1.59
C CYS A 5 -1.86 15.61 2.76
N THR A 6 -1.45 14.55 3.47
CA THR A 6 -0.33 14.62 4.41
C THR A 6 0.83 13.82 3.84
N ASP A 7 1.86 14.57 3.48
CA ASP A 7 3.25 14.19 3.28
C ASP A 7 3.70 13.10 4.27
N GLY A 8 4.12 11.97 3.73
CA GLY A 8 4.66 10.82 4.46
C GLY A 8 6.04 10.49 3.93
N LYS A 9 7.02 11.28 4.38
CA LYS A 9 8.45 11.17 4.05
C LYS A 9 9.02 9.79 4.46
N GLY A 10 8.98 8.81 3.55
CA GLY A 10 9.64 7.52 3.70
C GLY A 10 10.98 7.48 2.97
N VAL A 11 12.04 7.91 3.66
CA VAL A 11 13.43 7.69 3.22
C VAL A 11 13.70 6.19 3.21
N MET A 12 13.88 5.60 2.03
CA MET A 12 14.54 4.29 1.90
C MET A 12 15.69 4.41 0.90
N ASP A 13 16.86 4.47 1.52
CA ASP A 13 18.21 4.56 0.98
C ASP A 13 18.56 3.38 0.06
N ASN A 14 19.19 3.74 -1.07
CA ASN A 14 20.29 3.06 -1.77
C ASN A 14 20.16 1.60 -2.24
N GLY A 15 20.32 1.44 -3.56
CA GLY A 15 21.02 0.28 -4.11
C GLY A 15 20.18 -0.66 -4.98
N LYS A 16 20.04 -0.29 -6.26
CA LYS A 16 20.06 -1.18 -7.43
C LYS A 16 19.38 -2.56 -7.21
N TYR A 17 18.07 -2.64 -7.49
CA TYR A 17 17.22 -3.84 -7.45
C TYR A 17 17.02 -4.47 -6.06
N VAL A 18 16.48 -3.69 -5.13
CA VAL A 18 15.88 -4.24 -3.90
C VAL A 18 14.66 -5.07 -4.27
N ARG A 19 14.79 -6.39 -4.20
CA ARG A 19 13.63 -7.28 -4.15
C ARG A 19 12.98 -7.07 -2.79
N TYR A 20 11.95 -6.22 -2.76
CA TYR A 20 11.26 -5.89 -1.52
C TYR A 20 10.79 -7.15 -0.81
N LYS A 21 11.10 -7.25 0.48
CA LYS A 21 10.70 -8.41 1.28
C LYS A 21 9.18 -8.38 1.51
N PRO A 22 8.53 -9.55 1.66
CA PRO A 22 7.10 -9.62 1.98
C PRO A 22 6.71 -8.75 3.19
N LYS A 23 7.57 -8.69 4.21
CA LYS A 23 7.34 -7.86 5.39
C LYS A 23 7.18 -6.37 5.06
N GLN A 24 8.04 -5.83 4.20
CA GLN A 24 8.02 -4.41 3.87
C GLN A 24 6.78 -4.04 3.04
N VAL A 25 6.33 -4.95 2.17
CA VAL A 25 5.06 -4.82 1.46
C VAL A 25 3.90 -4.75 2.45
N VAL A 26 3.89 -5.64 3.44
CA VAL A 26 2.86 -5.66 4.47
C VAL A 26 2.89 -4.37 5.28
N GLU A 27 4.05 -3.90 5.75
CA GLU A 27 4.19 -2.63 6.47
C GLU A 27 3.66 -1.44 5.66
N ALA A 28 3.95 -1.38 4.35
CA ALA A 28 3.41 -0.34 3.47
C ALA A 28 1.88 -0.44 3.31
N LEU A 29 1.34 -1.65 3.14
CA LEU A 29 -0.10 -1.87 3.06
C LEU A 29 -0.81 -1.54 4.40
N GLU A 30 -0.19 -1.81 5.54
CA GLU A 30 -0.68 -1.43 6.87
C GLU A 30 -0.76 0.09 7.01
N SER A 31 0.28 0.84 6.63
CA SER A 31 0.24 2.31 6.60
C SER A 31 -0.94 2.82 5.75
N LEU A 32 -1.08 2.29 4.53
CA LEU A 32 -2.16 2.66 3.61
C LEU A 32 -3.56 2.31 4.14
N TYR A 33 -3.67 1.25 4.94
CA TYR A 33 -4.93 0.84 5.57
C TYR A 33 -5.43 1.86 6.58
N HIS A 34 -4.52 2.43 7.39
CA HIS A 34 -4.86 3.50 8.33
C HIS A 34 -5.36 4.76 7.64
N GLU A 35 -4.86 5.06 6.43
CA GLU A 35 -5.32 6.18 5.63
C GLU A 35 -6.67 5.90 4.95
N CYS A 36 -6.87 4.69 4.41
CA CYS A 36 -8.12 4.31 3.75
C CYS A 36 -8.36 2.80 3.80
N SER A 37 -9.29 2.33 4.65
CA SER A 37 -9.61 0.91 4.80
C SER A 37 -10.37 0.27 3.62
N LYS A 38 -10.87 1.06 2.67
CA LYS A 38 -11.67 0.60 1.51
C LYS A 38 -11.26 1.28 0.20
N PRO A 39 -10.05 0.98 -0.33
CA PRO A 39 -9.60 1.60 -1.58
C PRO A 39 -10.46 1.15 -2.78
N SER A 40 -10.85 2.13 -3.61
CA SER A 40 -11.53 1.90 -4.88
C SER A 40 -10.61 1.17 -5.87
N SER A 41 -11.16 0.65 -6.97
CA SER A 41 -10.34 -0.04 -7.99
C SER A 41 -9.27 0.86 -8.59
N ILE A 42 -9.63 2.11 -8.88
CA ILE A 42 -8.72 3.13 -9.40
C ILE A 42 -7.62 3.41 -8.36
N ARG A 43 -7.99 3.57 -7.08
CA ARG A 43 -7.00 3.80 -6.02
C ARG A 43 -6.00 2.64 -5.92
N ARG A 44 -6.45 1.38 -5.99
CA ARG A 44 -5.54 0.21 -5.99
C ARG A 44 -4.52 0.24 -7.13
N GLN A 45 -4.93 0.65 -8.33
CA GLN A 45 -4.01 0.79 -9.48
C GLN A 45 -3.04 1.97 -9.31
N GLN A 46 -3.48 3.06 -8.71
CA GLN A 46 -2.63 4.22 -8.40
C GLN A 46 -1.57 3.85 -7.35
N LEU A 47 -1.93 3.10 -6.31
CA LEU A 47 -0.99 2.66 -5.27
C LEU A 47 0.20 1.89 -5.84
N ILE A 48 0.00 1.03 -6.84
CA ILE A 48 1.09 0.29 -7.49
C ILE A 48 2.07 1.24 -8.21
N LYS A 49 1.56 2.37 -8.74
CA LYS A 49 2.36 3.37 -9.45
C LYS A 49 3.03 4.35 -8.49
N GLU A 50 2.34 4.74 -7.42
CA GLU A 50 2.81 5.70 -6.42
C GLU A 50 3.84 5.08 -5.45
N TYR A 51 3.70 3.78 -5.16
CA TYR A 51 4.54 3.08 -4.19
C TYR A 51 5.37 2.01 -4.90
N PRO A 52 6.65 2.26 -5.22
CA PRO A 52 7.51 1.30 -5.94
C PRO A 52 7.67 -0.03 -5.21
N ILE A 53 7.47 -0.05 -3.89
CA ILE A 53 7.42 -1.27 -3.08
C ILE A 53 6.28 -2.23 -3.46
N LEU A 54 5.21 -1.70 -4.07
CA LEU A 54 4.05 -2.46 -4.53
C LEU A 54 4.15 -2.83 -6.02
N SER A 55 5.25 -2.51 -6.72
CA SER A 55 5.37 -2.69 -8.17
C SER A 55 5.18 -4.14 -8.64
N ASN A 56 5.48 -5.10 -7.76
CA ASN A 56 5.37 -6.54 -8.03
C ASN A 56 4.06 -7.15 -7.51
N ILE A 57 3.06 -6.34 -7.19
CA ILE A 57 1.80 -6.77 -6.58
C ILE A 57 0.65 -6.48 -7.55
N GLU A 58 -0.19 -7.48 -7.77
CA GLU A 58 -1.39 -7.28 -8.59
C GLU A 58 -2.50 -6.52 -7.84
N PRO A 59 -3.35 -5.74 -8.53
CA PRO A 59 -4.48 -5.04 -7.91
C PRO A 59 -5.45 -5.97 -7.17
N SER A 60 -5.55 -7.23 -7.61
CA SER A 60 -6.32 -8.30 -6.99
C SER A 60 -5.73 -8.73 -5.64
N GLN A 61 -4.42 -8.80 -5.51
CA GLN A 61 -3.73 -9.10 -4.25
C GLN A 61 -3.95 -8.00 -3.22
N ILE A 62 -3.88 -6.72 -3.66
CA ILE A 62 -4.23 -5.58 -2.80
C ILE A 62 -5.67 -5.69 -2.32
N LYS A 63 -6.62 -6.00 -3.23
CA LYS A 63 -8.03 -6.20 -2.86
C LYS A 63 -8.17 -7.28 -1.76
N VAL A 64 -7.56 -8.45 -1.95
CA VAL A 64 -7.64 -9.57 -0.99
C VAL A 64 -7.00 -9.19 0.34
N TRP A 65 -5.85 -8.52 0.33
CA TRP A 65 -5.18 -8.09 1.55
C TRP A 65 -6.07 -7.16 2.38
N PHE A 66 -6.67 -6.14 1.77
CA PHE A 66 -7.58 -5.21 2.44
C PHE A 66 -8.86 -5.90 2.94
N GLN A 67 -9.39 -6.90 2.22
CA GLN A 67 -10.51 -7.70 2.68
C GLN A 67 -10.14 -8.56 3.90
N ASN A 68 -9.01 -9.27 3.84
CA ASN A 68 -8.55 -10.12 4.94
C ASN A 68 -8.21 -9.33 6.20
N ARG A 69 -7.62 -8.13 6.05
CA ARG A 69 -7.33 -7.24 7.19
C ARG A 69 -8.58 -6.79 7.90
N ARG A 70 -9.61 -6.38 7.16
CA ARG A 70 -10.92 -6.02 7.73
C ARG A 70 -11.58 -7.18 8.46
N CYS A 71 -11.51 -8.39 7.90
CA CYS A 71 -12.07 -9.58 8.56
C CYS A 71 -11.31 -9.99 9.84
N LYS A 72 -10.07 -9.55 10.04
CA LYS A 72 -9.29 -9.80 11.27
C LYS A 72 -9.53 -8.74 12.35
N GLU A 73 -9.93 -7.54 11.97
CA GLU A 73 -10.20 -6.41 12.88
C GLU A 73 -11.63 -6.46 13.45
N ASN A 74 -12.49 -7.32 12.90
CA ASN A 74 -13.90 -7.50 13.26
C ASN A 74 -14.12 -8.84 13.98
#